data_AF-A0A848KFV2-F1
#
_entry.id   AF-A0A848KFV2-F1
#
_cell.length_a   1.000
_cell.length_b   1.000
_cell.length_c   1.000
_cell.angle_alpha   90.00
_cell.angle_beta   90.00
_cell.angle_gamma   90.00
#
_symmetry.space_group_name_H-M   'P 1'
#
loop_
_entity.id
_entity.type
_entity.pdbx_description
1 polymer ?
#
loop_
_entity_poly.entity_id
_entity_poly.type
_entity_poly.pdbx_seq_one_letter_code
_entity_poly.pdbx_strand_id
1 'polypeptide(L)'
;MPTTRPQFDRRSVLQAIAECDRVGRTAFLQDSNFKQARKFYLMHNGRGYDSKAIAGVAHRYATDERLEWDDFTGGEALVKRFRDLGFEVTGDDKWQWDELLLACDLLHLNAWQPLRESDDRVAALSSFLRSQSPISLYIDDFRSSSSVHHKLEDLRTAHPDRVGQGQPTKKGGELTAQMAAAFVANPDQMHANAQELWASGSLGLGDSDGLVGTPDGAPSDVDSPDALTQAVEGRVRQRLVKTRERSGALRSEKMVQARERRGTIACETCDFDFEVVYGELGAGFIHVHHVVPLHFSGEVETTLEHLVLLCANCHQMIHRGPSWKTPEELRGIILASRAPTNANPTE
;
A
#
# COMPACT_ATOMS: atom_id res chain seq x y z
N MET A 1 32.34 -13.51 8.71
CA MET A 1 31.69 -14.71 8.15
C MET A 1 31.08 -14.28 6.82
N PRO A 2 31.35 -14.98 5.69
CA PRO A 2 30.78 -14.59 4.42
C PRO A 2 29.27 -14.82 4.50
N THR A 3 28.48 -13.75 4.34
CA THR A 3 27.02 -13.84 4.29
C THR A 3 26.62 -14.34 2.92
N THR A 4 26.36 -15.65 2.80
CA THR A 4 25.89 -16.24 1.55
C THR A 4 24.53 -15.64 1.23
N ARG A 5 24.45 -14.87 0.14
CA ARG A 5 23.17 -14.31 -0.31
C ARG A 5 22.30 -15.47 -0.77
N PRO A 6 21.09 -15.65 -0.20
CA PRO A 6 20.24 -16.75 -0.59
C PRO A 6 19.85 -16.62 -2.07
N GLN A 7 20.13 -17.65 -2.85
CA GLN A 7 19.80 -17.74 -4.27
C GLN A 7 18.58 -18.63 -4.45
N PHE A 8 17.47 -18.05 -4.88
CA PHE A 8 16.23 -18.78 -5.18
C PHE A 8 15.41 -18.03 -6.23
N ASP A 9 14.53 -18.75 -6.91
CA ASP A 9 13.61 -18.21 -7.91
C ASP A 9 12.15 -18.44 -7.48
N ARG A 10 11.20 -18.00 -8.31
CA ARG A 10 9.78 -18.14 -7.97
C ARG A 10 9.36 -19.60 -7.83
N ARG A 11 9.91 -20.50 -8.65
CA ARG A 11 9.56 -21.93 -8.66
C ARG A 11 10.04 -22.60 -7.37
N SER A 12 11.29 -22.34 -6.97
CA SER A 12 11.86 -22.96 -5.78
C SER A 12 11.19 -22.46 -4.49
N VAL A 13 10.69 -21.22 -4.48
CA VAL A 13 9.84 -20.71 -3.38
C VAL A 13 8.50 -21.45 -3.30
N LEU A 14 7.82 -21.69 -4.43
CA LEU A 14 6.57 -22.47 -4.43
C LEU A 14 6.80 -23.91 -3.98
N GLN A 15 7.93 -24.52 -4.33
CA GLN A 15 8.29 -25.85 -3.84
C GLN A 15 8.49 -25.87 -2.32
N ALA A 16 9.18 -24.86 -1.77
CA ALA A 16 9.34 -24.70 -0.33
C ALA A 16 7.99 -24.51 0.40
N ILE A 17 7.08 -23.73 -0.18
CA ILE A 17 5.71 -23.56 0.33
C ILE A 17 4.96 -24.90 0.32
N ALA A 18 4.97 -25.62 -0.80
CA ALA A 18 4.30 -26.91 -0.92
C ALA A 18 4.87 -27.97 0.06
N GLU A 19 6.18 -27.94 0.31
CA GLU A 19 6.81 -28.77 1.35
C GLU A 19 6.29 -28.40 2.74
N CYS A 20 6.27 -27.11 3.08
CA CYS A 20 5.74 -26.62 4.35
C CYS A 20 4.27 -26.99 4.55
N ASP A 21 3.45 -26.88 3.51
CA ASP A 21 2.04 -27.29 3.55
C ASP A 21 1.87 -28.79 3.79
N ARG A 22 2.72 -29.62 3.14
CA ARG A 22 2.68 -31.08 3.26
C ARG A 22 3.12 -31.59 4.64
N VAL A 23 4.18 -31.00 5.22
CA VAL A 23 4.75 -31.47 6.51
C VAL A 23 4.18 -30.73 7.71
N GLY A 24 3.58 -29.57 7.49
CA GLY A 24 3.11 -28.67 8.54
C GLY A 24 4.22 -27.77 9.09
N ARG A 25 3.83 -26.55 9.48
CA ARG A 25 4.76 -25.47 9.89
C ARG A 25 5.73 -25.87 11.00
N THR A 26 5.27 -26.56 12.04
CA THR A 26 6.13 -26.96 13.17
C THR A 26 7.22 -27.93 12.72
N ALA A 27 6.85 -28.95 11.94
CA ALA A 27 7.82 -29.93 11.43
C ALA A 27 8.77 -29.27 10.42
N PHE A 28 8.26 -28.41 9.54
CA PHE A 28 9.06 -27.67 8.57
C PHE A 28 10.17 -26.83 9.21
N LEU A 29 9.84 -26.12 10.31
CA LEU A 29 10.82 -25.33 11.06
C LEU A 29 11.87 -26.20 11.76
N GLN A 30 11.45 -27.33 12.33
CA GLN A 30 12.36 -28.27 12.99
C GLN A 30 13.32 -28.92 11.99
N ASP A 31 12.79 -29.47 10.89
CA ASP A 31 13.56 -30.19 9.87
C ASP A 31 14.54 -29.28 9.13
N SER A 32 14.19 -28.00 8.99
CA SER A 32 15.02 -27.00 8.35
C SER A 32 15.89 -26.21 9.34
N ASN A 33 15.82 -26.52 10.64
CA ASN A 33 16.57 -25.86 11.72
C ASN A 33 16.37 -24.32 11.77
N PHE A 34 15.15 -23.86 11.49
CA PHE A 34 14.75 -22.45 11.61
C PHE A 34 13.87 -22.21 12.84
N LYS A 35 13.93 -20.97 13.34
CA LYS A 35 12.99 -20.48 14.35
C LYS A 35 11.83 -19.74 13.71
N GLN A 36 10.72 -19.64 14.43
CA GLN A 36 9.58 -18.82 14.04
C GLN A 36 9.99 -17.38 13.74
N ALA A 37 9.46 -16.83 12.65
CA ALA A 37 9.66 -15.46 12.24
C ALA A 37 8.98 -14.49 13.23
N ARG A 38 9.67 -13.40 13.55
CA ARG A 38 9.15 -12.35 14.44
C ARG A 38 8.56 -11.15 13.71
N LYS A 39 8.89 -10.96 12.44
CA LYS A 39 8.60 -9.72 11.70
C LYS A 39 8.16 -9.94 10.25
N PHE A 40 8.87 -10.83 9.56
CA PHE A 40 8.69 -11.01 8.11
C PHE A 40 8.09 -12.39 7.83
N TYR A 41 6.91 -12.39 7.24
CA TYR A 41 6.16 -13.54 6.80
C TYR A 41 5.91 -13.40 5.29
N LEU A 42 6.16 -14.47 4.55
CA LEU A 42 5.76 -14.58 3.15
C LEU A 42 4.26 -14.91 3.11
N MET A 43 3.48 -14.17 2.33
CA MET A 43 2.04 -14.41 2.17
C MET A 43 1.77 -15.14 0.85
N HIS A 44 1.06 -16.26 0.92
CA HIS A 44 0.63 -17.03 -0.25
C HIS A 44 -0.73 -17.68 0.02
N ASN A 45 -1.69 -17.47 -0.88
CA ASN A 45 -3.07 -17.98 -0.76
C ASN A 45 -3.72 -17.72 0.61
N GLY A 46 -3.53 -16.51 1.14
CA GLY A 46 -4.07 -16.11 2.45
C GLY A 46 -3.37 -16.70 3.67
N ARG A 47 -2.29 -17.47 3.48
CA ARG A 47 -1.49 -18.08 4.57
C ARG A 47 -0.13 -17.40 4.68
N GLY A 48 0.34 -17.24 5.92
CA GLY A 48 1.65 -16.70 6.25
C GLY A 48 2.68 -17.80 6.53
N TYR A 49 3.88 -17.64 5.96
CA TYR A 49 5.00 -18.57 6.07
C TYR A 49 6.25 -17.85 6.59
N ASP A 50 7.04 -18.50 7.45
CA ASP A 50 8.25 -17.91 8.03
C ASP A 50 9.29 -17.60 6.93
N SER A 51 9.52 -16.31 6.64
CA SER A 51 10.18 -15.90 5.39
C SER A 51 11.61 -16.43 5.25
N LYS A 52 12.36 -16.49 6.35
CA LYS A 52 13.72 -17.07 6.37
C LYS A 52 13.72 -18.57 6.12
N ALA A 53 12.78 -19.31 6.72
CA ALA A 53 12.70 -20.75 6.56
C ALA A 53 12.32 -21.11 5.11
N ILE A 54 11.34 -20.41 4.54
CA ILE A 54 11.01 -20.56 3.12
C ILE A 54 12.21 -20.24 2.23
N ALA A 55 12.93 -19.16 2.52
CA ALA A 55 14.10 -18.78 1.74
C ALA A 55 15.23 -19.82 1.81
N GLY A 56 15.50 -20.39 2.99
CA GLY A 56 16.52 -21.43 3.16
C GLY A 56 16.17 -22.71 2.40
N VAL A 57 14.91 -23.14 2.47
CA VAL A 57 14.44 -24.32 1.72
C VAL A 57 14.36 -24.05 0.22
N ALA A 58 13.93 -22.86 -0.19
CA ALA A 58 13.89 -22.45 -1.59
C ALA A 58 15.30 -22.35 -2.20
N HIS A 59 16.30 -21.98 -1.39
CA HIS A 59 17.69 -22.01 -1.80
C HIS A 59 18.16 -23.44 -2.06
N ARG A 60 17.88 -24.37 -1.13
CA ARG A 60 18.16 -25.80 -1.30
C ARG A 60 17.56 -26.38 -2.58
N TYR A 61 16.33 -26.01 -2.92
CA TYR A 61 15.70 -26.43 -4.18
C TYR A 61 16.37 -25.86 -5.43
N ALA A 62 17.05 -24.72 -5.33
CA ALA A 62 17.69 -24.05 -6.45
C ALA A 62 19.17 -24.41 -6.63
N THR A 63 19.88 -24.74 -5.55
CA THR A 63 21.34 -24.92 -5.55
C THR A 63 21.82 -26.25 -4.98
N ASP A 64 20.92 -27.08 -4.43
CA ASP A 64 21.23 -28.26 -3.61
C ASP A 64 22.05 -27.97 -2.32
N GLU A 65 22.30 -26.70 -1.99
CA GLU A 65 23.00 -26.27 -0.78
C GLU A 65 22.02 -25.92 0.35
N ARG A 66 22.40 -26.20 1.60
CA ARG A 66 21.58 -25.85 2.77
C ARG A 66 22.04 -24.52 3.38
N LEU A 67 21.07 -23.66 3.69
CA LEU A 67 21.29 -22.46 4.50
C LEU A 67 20.57 -22.60 5.84
N GLU A 68 21.20 -22.06 6.87
CA GLU A 68 20.76 -22.07 8.26
C GLU A 68 20.32 -20.66 8.68
N TRP A 69 19.72 -20.52 9.87
CA TRP A 69 19.15 -19.25 10.33
C TRP A 69 20.17 -18.09 10.46
N ASP A 70 21.45 -18.41 10.69
CA ASP A 70 22.57 -17.50 10.88
C ASP A 70 23.20 -17.04 9.56
N ASP A 71 22.91 -17.71 8.44
CA ASP A 71 23.29 -17.25 7.09
C ASP A 71 22.50 -16.01 6.65
N PHE A 72 21.39 -15.69 7.33
CA PHE A 72 20.52 -14.56 6.98
C PHE A 72 20.77 -13.33 7.85
N THR A 73 21.42 -12.32 7.29
CA THR A 73 21.57 -10.98 7.89
C THR A 73 20.56 -9.97 7.33
N GLY A 74 19.70 -9.43 8.21
CA GLY A 74 18.71 -8.41 7.85
C GLY A 74 17.54 -8.97 7.01
N GLY A 75 16.31 -8.75 7.44
CA GLY A 75 15.13 -9.27 6.73
C GLY A 75 14.76 -8.49 5.47
N GLU A 76 15.21 -7.25 5.32
CA GLU A 76 14.80 -6.33 4.25
C GLU A 76 15.26 -6.77 2.86
N ALA A 77 16.50 -7.25 2.73
CA ALA A 77 17.01 -7.76 1.46
C ALA A 77 16.21 -8.99 0.99
N LEU A 78 15.79 -9.83 1.95
CA LEU A 78 14.98 -11.01 1.68
C LEU A 78 13.55 -10.63 1.28
N VAL A 79 12.94 -9.68 2.00
CA VAL A 79 11.64 -9.09 1.66
C VAL A 79 11.66 -8.54 0.23
N LYS A 80 12.68 -7.73 -0.11
CA LYS A 80 12.83 -7.18 -1.46
C LYS A 80 12.90 -8.30 -2.50
N ARG A 81 13.70 -9.34 -2.26
CA ARG A 81 13.84 -10.46 -3.20
C ARG A 81 12.51 -11.20 -3.43
N PHE A 82 11.75 -11.48 -2.38
CA PHE A 82 10.43 -12.10 -2.52
C PHE A 82 9.45 -11.22 -3.30
N ARG A 83 9.46 -9.89 -3.07
CA ARG A 83 8.65 -8.94 -3.83
C ARG A 83 9.04 -8.88 -5.30
N ASP A 84 10.35 -8.88 -5.60
CA ASP A 84 10.88 -8.94 -6.96
C ASP A 84 10.43 -10.23 -7.70
N LEU A 85 10.14 -11.32 -6.95
CA LEU A 85 9.60 -12.58 -7.46
C LEU A 85 8.05 -12.63 -7.49
N GLY A 86 7.37 -11.52 -7.16
CA GLY A 86 5.92 -11.39 -7.19
C GLY A 86 5.19 -11.98 -5.97
N PHE A 87 5.89 -12.20 -4.86
CA PHE A 87 5.25 -12.57 -3.60
C PHE A 87 5.00 -11.36 -2.71
N GLU A 88 3.91 -11.43 -1.96
CA GLU A 88 3.64 -10.50 -0.88
C GLU A 88 4.42 -10.93 0.37
N VAL A 89 5.02 -9.96 1.09
CA VAL A 89 5.73 -10.21 2.34
C VAL A 89 5.33 -9.15 3.34
N THR A 90 5.05 -9.57 4.57
CA THR A 90 4.82 -8.67 5.70
C THR A 90 6.08 -7.84 5.98
N GLY A 91 5.94 -6.75 6.74
CA GLY A 91 7.09 -5.97 7.22
C GLY A 91 7.26 -4.57 6.65
N ASP A 92 6.29 -4.07 5.87
CA ASP A 92 5.97 -2.64 5.84
C ASP A 92 4.81 -2.37 6.80
N ASP A 93 4.97 -2.73 8.08
CA ASP A 93 4.01 -2.49 9.19
C ASP A 93 3.88 -1.00 9.57
N LYS A 94 4.28 -0.12 8.66
CA LYS A 94 4.14 1.33 8.77
C LYS A 94 2.67 1.65 8.99
N TRP A 95 2.42 2.56 9.92
CA TRP A 95 1.10 3.10 10.13
C TRP A 95 0.63 3.82 8.88
N GLN A 96 -0.55 3.45 8.40
CA GLN A 96 -1.21 4.05 7.25
C GLN A 96 -2.03 5.26 7.68
N TRP A 97 -2.37 6.14 6.75
CA TRP A 97 -3.12 7.35 7.03
C TRP A 97 -4.46 7.07 7.72
N ASP A 98 -5.25 6.12 7.20
CA ASP A 98 -6.53 5.74 7.78
C ASP A 98 -6.39 5.19 9.22
N GLU A 99 -5.32 4.45 9.50
CA GLU A 99 -5.05 3.97 10.86
C GLU A 99 -4.70 5.12 11.81
N LEU A 100 -3.91 6.08 11.33
CA LEU A 100 -3.54 7.29 12.07
C LEU A 100 -4.74 8.22 12.27
N LEU A 101 -5.66 8.29 11.31
CA LEU A 101 -6.89 9.07 11.39
C LEU A 101 -7.73 8.58 12.57
N LEU A 102 -7.98 7.26 12.66
CA LEU A 102 -8.74 6.69 13.77
C LEU A 102 -8.03 6.84 15.12
N ALA A 103 -6.71 6.67 15.16
CA ALA A 103 -5.93 6.86 16.39
C ALA A 103 -5.92 8.33 16.85
N CYS A 104 -5.79 9.27 15.92
CA CYS A 104 -5.80 10.69 16.22
C CYS A 104 -7.19 11.18 16.61
N ASP A 105 -8.25 10.62 16.01
CA ASP A 105 -9.64 10.88 16.39
C ASP A 105 -9.92 10.47 17.85
N LEU A 106 -9.41 9.30 18.26
CA LEU A 106 -9.51 8.85 19.64
C LEU A 106 -8.84 9.82 20.62
N LEU A 107 -7.69 10.41 20.27
CA LEU A 107 -7.06 11.46 21.07
C LEU A 107 -7.89 12.74 21.08
N HIS A 108 -8.42 13.17 19.92
CA HIS A 108 -9.26 14.34 19.80
C HIS A 108 -10.50 14.25 20.71
N LEU A 109 -11.21 13.11 20.67
CA LEU A 109 -12.33 12.81 21.55
C LEU A 109 -11.95 12.75 23.04
N ASN A 110 -10.69 12.48 23.35
CA ASN A 110 -10.14 12.51 24.70
C ASN A 110 -9.47 13.85 25.05
N ALA A 111 -9.77 14.92 24.30
CA ALA A 111 -9.18 16.25 24.49
C ALA A 111 -7.64 16.24 24.56
N TRP A 112 -7.01 15.37 23.75
CA TRP A 112 -5.57 15.15 23.68
C TRP A 112 -4.90 14.74 25.00
N GLN A 113 -5.69 14.30 25.99
CA GLN A 113 -5.17 13.73 27.23
C GLN A 113 -4.63 12.31 26.98
N PRO A 114 -3.60 11.88 27.72
CA PRO A 114 -3.05 10.53 27.58
C PRO A 114 -4.10 9.48 27.92
N LEU A 115 -4.11 8.40 27.14
CA LEU A 115 -4.95 7.22 27.33
C LEU A 115 -4.07 6.09 27.87
N ARG A 116 -4.62 5.25 28.75
CA ARG A 116 -3.92 4.06 29.22
C ARG A 116 -3.99 2.96 28.15
N GLU A 117 -2.97 2.10 28.11
CA GLU A 117 -3.00 0.90 27.24
C GLU A 117 -4.23 0.01 27.50
N SER A 118 -4.67 -0.05 28.75
CA SER A 118 -5.83 -0.84 29.18
C SER A 118 -7.18 -0.16 28.96
N ASP A 119 -7.24 1.00 28.29
CA ASP A 119 -8.51 1.70 28.02
C ASP A 119 -9.35 0.92 27.00
N ASP A 120 -10.64 0.75 27.27
CA ASP A 120 -11.55 -0.03 26.42
C ASP A 120 -11.61 0.52 24.98
N ARG A 121 -11.43 1.83 24.79
CA ARG A 121 -11.40 2.46 23.46
C ARG A 121 -10.12 2.12 22.71
N VAL A 122 -8.99 2.00 23.41
CA VAL A 122 -7.71 1.54 22.83
C VAL A 122 -7.84 0.08 22.41
N ALA A 123 -8.47 -0.75 23.24
CA ALA A 123 -8.75 -2.14 22.90
C ALA A 123 -9.69 -2.28 21.70
N ALA A 124 -10.73 -1.45 21.61
CA ALA A 124 -11.65 -1.43 20.48
C ALA A 124 -10.95 -1.04 19.17
N LEU A 125 -10.11 0.01 19.19
CA LEU A 125 -9.30 0.41 18.04
C LEU A 125 -8.33 -0.69 17.61
N SER A 126 -7.61 -1.30 18.57
CA SER A 126 -6.73 -2.46 18.33
C SER A 126 -7.47 -3.62 17.66
N SER A 127 -8.63 -4.00 18.19
CA SER A 127 -9.46 -5.07 17.63
C SER A 127 -9.88 -4.76 16.18
N PHE A 128 -10.33 -3.53 15.94
CA PHE A 128 -10.69 -3.09 14.60
C PHE A 128 -9.49 -3.17 13.66
N LEU A 129 -8.38 -2.48 13.95
CA LEU A 129 -7.20 -2.45 13.08
C LEU A 129 -6.65 -3.85 12.79
N ARG A 130 -6.64 -4.75 13.78
CA ARG A 130 -6.20 -6.14 13.62
C ARG A 130 -7.12 -6.96 12.72
N SER A 131 -8.42 -6.68 12.70
CA SER A 131 -9.36 -7.35 11.80
C SER A 131 -9.16 -6.98 10.33
N GLN A 132 -8.50 -5.86 10.05
CA GLN A 132 -8.29 -5.33 8.70
C GLN A 132 -7.13 -5.97 7.97
N SER A 133 -6.31 -6.79 8.66
CA SER A 133 -5.16 -7.44 8.05
C SER A 133 -4.99 -8.87 8.57
N PRO A 134 -4.86 -9.88 7.68
CA PRO A 134 -4.58 -11.25 8.08
C PRO A 134 -3.22 -11.40 8.79
N ILE A 135 -2.34 -10.40 8.68
CA ILE A 135 -1.04 -10.34 9.35
C ILE A 135 -1.19 -10.43 10.87
N SER A 136 -2.31 -9.94 11.43
CA SER A 136 -2.58 -9.98 12.87
C SER A 136 -2.64 -11.40 13.44
N LEU A 137 -2.87 -12.42 12.60
CA LEU A 137 -2.85 -13.84 12.97
C LEU A 137 -1.42 -14.39 13.16
N TYR A 138 -0.41 -13.68 12.66
CA TYR A 138 0.98 -14.13 12.63
C TYR A 138 1.93 -13.24 13.46
N ILE A 139 1.54 -11.98 13.70
CA ILE A 139 2.32 -11.02 14.46
C ILE A 139 1.46 -10.50 15.62
N ASP A 140 1.76 -10.99 16.82
CA ASP A 140 1.03 -10.64 18.04
C ASP A 140 1.03 -9.13 18.30
N ASP A 141 2.19 -8.48 18.08
CA ASP A 141 2.35 -7.03 18.29
C ASP A 141 1.71 -6.16 17.19
N PHE A 142 1.30 -6.73 16.04
CA PHE A 142 0.75 -5.93 14.95
C PHE A 142 -0.56 -5.27 15.37
N ARG A 143 -0.56 -3.94 15.48
CA ARG A 143 -1.73 -3.14 15.92
C ARG A 143 -2.36 -3.66 17.22
N SER A 144 -1.56 -4.29 18.09
CA SER A 144 -1.93 -4.66 19.45
C SER A 144 -2.26 -3.42 20.29
N SER A 145 -2.96 -3.58 21.42
CA SER A 145 -3.28 -2.47 22.33
C SER A 145 -2.03 -1.70 22.75
N SER A 146 -0.92 -2.41 22.99
CA SER A 146 0.38 -1.80 23.29
C SER A 146 0.91 -0.96 22.13
N SER A 147 0.89 -1.49 20.90
CA SER A 147 1.34 -0.73 19.72
C SER A 147 0.44 0.47 19.41
N VAL A 148 -0.87 0.36 19.61
CA VAL A 148 -1.84 1.45 19.48
C VAL A 148 -1.53 2.51 20.53
N HIS A 149 -1.40 2.14 21.80
CA HIS A 149 -1.04 3.04 22.89
C HIS A 149 0.26 3.81 22.60
N HIS A 150 1.31 3.12 22.15
CA HIS A 150 2.55 3.78 21.74
C HIS A 150 2.33 4.77 20.59
N LYS A 151 1.47 4.46 19.62
CA LYS A 151 1.15 5.38 18.54
C LYS A 151 0.33 6.58 19.01
N LEU A 152 -0.58 6.41 19.96
CA LEU A 152 -1.30 7.52 20.58
C LEU A 152 -0.32 8.47 21.28
N GLU A 153 0.69 7.94 21.99
CA GLU A 153 1.72 8.78 22.61
C GLU A 153 2.60 9.51 21.58
N ASP A 154 2.92 8.87 20.45
CA ASP A 154 3.63 9.52 19.34
C ASP A 154 2.80 10.67 18.75
N LEU A 155 1.51 10.44 18.44
CA LEU A 155 0.59 11.45 17.91
C LEU A 155 0.41 12.62 18.90
N ARG A 156 0.21 12.31 20.18
CA ARG A 156 0.07 13.30 21.26
C ARG A 156 1.33 14.16 21.40
N THR A 157 2.51 13.57 21.21
CA THR A 157 3.78 14.29 21.27
C THR A 157 4.04 15.10 20.00
N ALA A 158 3.49 14.68 18.85
CA ALA A 158 3.56 15.40 17.59
C ALA A 158 2.56 16.58 17.49
N HIS A 159 1.69 16.78 18.49
CA HIS A 159 0.70 17.85 18.50
C HIS A 159 1.34 19.25 18.33
N PRO A 160 0.90 20.08 17.36
CA PRO A 160 1.43 21.42 17.08
C PRO A 160 1.63 22.32 18.31
N ASP A 161 0.66 22.39 19.23
CA ASP A 161 0.78 23.25 20.43
C ASP A 161 1.90 22.84 21.41
N ARG A 162 2.45 21.63 21.26
CA ARG A 162 3.61 21.15 22.04
C ARG A 162 4.95 21.45 21.38
N VAL A 163 4.97 21.85 20.11
CA VAL A 163 6.19 22.09 19.31
C VAL A 163 7.02 23.29 19.83
N GLY A 164 6.54 24.01 20.86
CA GLY A 164 7.27 25.08 21.56
C GLY A 164 7.88 24.72 22.93
N GLN A 165 7.68 23.51 23.47
CA GLN A 165 8.18 23.10 24.80
C GLN A 165 9.34 22.10 24.76
N GLY A 166 9.96 21.93 23.59
CA GLY A 166 11.06 21.00 23.35
C GLY A 166 10.99 20.43 21.93
N GLN A 167 12.11 19.97 21.40
CA GLN A 167 12.16 19.39 20.05
C GLN A 167 11.15 18.23 19.93
N PRO A 168 10.34 18.17 18.86
CA PRO A 168 9.55 16.99 18.58
C PRO A 168 10.50 15.80 18.49
N THR A 169 10.25 14.77 19.30
CA THR A 169 11.05 13.56 19.22
C THR A 169 10.84 12.96 17.83
N LYS A 170 11.89 12.82 17.02
CA LYS A 170 11.92 12.17 15.69
C LYS A 170 11.38 10.72 15.66
N LYS A 171 10.80 10.21 16.75
CA LYS A 171 10.37 8.83 16.94
C LYS A 171 9.05 8.47 16.24
N GLY A 172 8.17 9.43 15.97
CA GLY A 172 6.83 9.16 15.43
C GLY A 172 6.73 8.92 13.92
N GLY A 173 7.75 9.29 13.13
CA GLY A 173 7.67 9.29 11.66
C GLY A 173 6.90 10.50 11.09
N GLU A 174 7.12 10.81 9.81
CA GLU A 174 6.60 12.02 9.15
C GLU A 174 5.07 12.04 9.07
N LEU A 175 4.46 10.91 8.70
CA LEU A 175 3.01 10.77 8.55
C LEU A 175 2.24 11.03 9.85
N THR A 176 2.80 10.64 10.99
CA THR A 176 2.25 10.90 12.32
C THR A 176 2.17 12.39 12.61
N ALA A 177 3.22 13.15 12.27
CA ALA A 177 3.24 14.60 12.45
C ALA A 177 2.26 15.30 11.51
N GLN A 178 2.17 14.86 10.25
CA GLN A 178 1.20 15.37 9.29
C GLN A 178 -0.24 15.14 9.76
N MET A 179 -0.56 13.93 10.26
CA MET A 179 -1.89 13.63 10.81
C MET A 179 -2.25 14.53 11.99
N ALA A 180 -1.35 14.67 12.98
CA ALA A 180 -1.60 15.52 14.14
C ALA A 180 -1.82 16.99 13.72
N ALA A 181 -1.03 17.51 12.78
CA ALA A 181 -1.22 18.85 12.24
C ALA A 181 -2.54 19.01 11.48
N ALA A 182 -2.94 18.02 10.67
CA ALA A 182 -4.20 18.04 9.93
C ALA A 182 -5.41 18.04 10.88
N PHE A 183 -5.36 17.26 11.96
CA PHE A 183 -6.41 17.23 12.99
C PHE A 183 -6.55 18.56 13.74
N VAL A 184 -5.44 19.23 14.04
CA VAL A 184 -5.48 20.57 14.66
C VAL A 184 -6.02 21.62 13.71
N ALA A 185 -5.66 21.54 12.42
CA ALA A 185 -6.14 22.49 11.42
C ALA A 185 -7.65 22.36 11.15
N ASN A 186 -8.18 21.13 11.10
CA ASN A 186 -9.58 20.86 10.72
C ASN A 186 -10.23 19.77 11.59
N PRO A 187 -10.42 19.99 12.90
CA PRO A 187 -10.85 18.94 13.83
C PRO A 187 -12.22 18.33 13.49
N ASP A 188 -13.22 19.16 13.16
CA ASP A 188 -14.57 18.68 12.87
C ASP A 188 -14.61 17.79 11.61
N GLN A 189 -13.90 18.20 10.55
CA GLN A 189 -13.83 17.44 9.30
C GLN A 189 -13.06 16.13 9.50
N MET A 190 -11.96 16.18 10.25
CA MET A 190 -11.15 14.99 10.53
C MET A 190 -11.92 13.99 11.40
N HIS A 191 -12.69 14.46 12.39
CA HIS A 191 -13.61 13.64 13.16
C HIS A 191 -14.70 13.02 12.29
N ALA A 192 -15.33 13.80 11.41
CA ALA A 192 -16.33 13.29 10.47
C ALA A 192 -15.75 12.20 9.55
N ASN A 193 -14.53 12.38 9.05
CA ASN A 193 -13.84 11.36 8.24
C ASN A 193 -13.59 10.07 9.03
N ALA A 194 -13.18 10.19 10.30
CA ALA A 194 -12.98 9.03 11.18
C ALA A 194 -14.29 8.28 11.46
N GLN A 195 -15.39 9.00 11.69
CA GLN A 195 -16.71 8.40 11.86
C GLN A 195 -17.16 7.64 10.60
N GLU A 196 -16.94 8.21 9.41
CA GLU A 196 -17.26 7.54 8.15
C GLU A 196 -16.43 6.27 7.95
N LEU A 197 -15.16 6.30 8.33
CA LEU A 197 -14.26 5.15 8.25
C LEU A 197 -14.65 4.05 9.25
N TRP A 198 -15.07 4.42 10.46
CA TRP A 198 -15.67 3.48 11.41
C TRP A 198 -16.95 2.85 10.85
N ALA A 199 -17.81 3.65 10.23
CA ALA A 199 -19.08 3.19 9.66
C ALA A 199 -18.89 2.29 8.42
N SER A 200 -17.83 2.50 7.64
CA SER A 200 -17.52 1.65 6.48
C SER A 200 -17.07 0.25 6.88
N GLY A 201 -16.50 0.10 8.09
CA GLY A 201 -15.97 -1.15 8.61
C GLY A 201 -14.71 -1.65 7.90
N SER A 202 -14.15 -0.86 6.97
CA SER A 202 -12.99 -1.24 6.16
C SER A 202 -12.04 -0.09 5.90
N LEU A 203 -10.73 -0.32 6.11
CA LEU A 203 -9.67 0.63 5.75
C LEU A 203 -9.42 0.63 4.23
N GLY A 204 -9.08 1.79 3.63
CA GLY A 204 -8.75 1.88 2.20
C GLY A 204 -9.76 2.60 1.31
N LEU A 205 -10.44 3.64 1.83
CA LEU A 205 -11.37 4.47 1.04
C LEU A 205 -10.67 5.59 0.23
N GLY A 206 -9.34 5.60 0.17
CA GLY A 206 -8.56 6.53 -0.65
C GLY A 206 -8.62 6.18 -2.14
N ASP A 207 -9.42 6.95 -2.89
CA ASP A 207 -9.64 6.93 -4.34
C ASP A 207 -10.36 5.71 -4.95
N SER A 208 -11.69 5.86 -5.08
CA SER A 208 -12.40 5.32 -6.24
C SER A 208 -13.09 6.46 -6.98
N ASP A 209 -12.30 7.19 -7.76
CA ASP A 209 -12.86 7.89 -8.91
C ASP A 209 -13.46 6.84 -9.84
N GLY A 210 -14.69 7.06 -10.29
CA GLY A 210 -15.50 6.04 -10.95
C GLY A 210 -14.85 5.46 -12.20
N LEU A 211 -14.21 4.28 -12.08
CA LEU A 211 -13.99 3.30 -13.13
C LEU A 211 -13.62 1.96 -12.48
N VAL A 212 -14.58 1.03 -12.58
CA VAL A 212 -14.44 -0.43 -12.73
C VAL A 212 -13.35 -1.12 -11.91
N GLY A 213 -13.79 -1.92 -10.95
CA GLY A 213 -13.23 -3.23 -10.62
C GLY A 213 -11.75 -3.27 -10.23
N THR A 214 -11.47 -3.59 -8.98
CA THR A 214 -10.24 -4.31 -8.64
C THR A 214 -10.08 -5.48 -9.63
N PRO A 215 -9.01 -5.57 -10.43
CA PRO A 215 -8.72 -6.78 -11.16
C PRO A 215 -8.41 -7.86 -10.12
N ASP A 216 -9.19 -8.93 -10.15
CA ASP A 216 -8.99 -10.17 -9.41
C ASP A 216 -9.10 -10.07 -7.88
N GLY A 217 -10.32 -9.81 -7.41
CA GLY A 217 -10.83 -10.58 -6.27
C GLY A 217 -11.06 -12.00 -6.74
N ALA A 218 -10.04 -12.86 -6.66
CA ALA A 218 -10.16 -14.27 -7.00
C ALA A 218 -11.36 -14.87 -6.22
N PRO A 219 -12.31 -15.54 -6.91
CA PRO A 219 -13.25 -16.39 -6.22
C PRO A 219 -12.45 -17.50 -5.53
N SER A 220 -12.46 -17.51 -4.19
CA SER A 220 -12.25 -18.74 -3.45
C SER A 220 -13.41 -19.67 -3.82
N ASP A 221 -13.14 -20.62 -4.71
CA ASP A 221 -13.78 -21.95 -4.85
C ASP A 221 -13.69 -22.40 -6.32
N VAL A 222 -12.53 -22.93 -6.72
CA VAL A 222 -12.42 -23.86 -7.86
C VAL A 222 -11.20 -24.75 -7.66
N ASP A 223 -11.43 -25.87 -6.98
CA ASP A 223 -10.60 -27.06 -7.17
C ASP A 223 -10.81 -27.58 -8.60
N SER A 224 -9.72 -27.83 -9.32
CA SER A 224 -9.57 -28.51 -10.62
C SER A 224 -9.39 -27.62 -11.87
N PRO A 225 -8.37 -27.87 -12.72
CA PRO A 225 -8.03 -27.01 -13.86
C PRO A 225 -8.94 -27.10 -15.09
N ASP A 226 -10.08 -27.82 -15.04
CA ASP A 226 -10.82 -28.23 -16.25
C ASP A 226 -12.29 -27.75 -16.31
N ALA A 227 -12.69 -26.74 -15.52
CA ALA A 227 -14.08 -26.27 -15.52
C ALA A 227 -14.23 -24.74 -15.45
N LEU A 228 -13.82 -24.02 -16.51
CA LEU A 228 -14.26 -22.64 -16.73
C LEU A 228 -14.60 -22.43 -18.21
N THR A 229 -15.78 -22.89 -18.63
CA THR A 229 -16.30 -22.56 -19.96
C THR A 229 -17.42 -21.52 -19.93
N GLN A 230 -18.14 -21.34 -18.81
CA GLN A 230 -19.18 -20.31 -18.67
C GLN A 230 -19.37 -19.89 -17.20
N ALA A 231 -19.58 -18.59 -16.97
CA ALA A 231 -19.98 -18.00 -15.70
C ALA A 231 -21.20 -17.07 -15.91
N VAL A 232 -22.07 -16.98 -14.92
CA VAL A 232 -23.21 -16.04 -14.96
C VAL A 232 -22.72 -14.65 -14.55
N GLU A 233 -22.40 -13.83 -15.54
CA GLU A 233 -22.03 -12.43 -15.38
C GLU A 233 -23.28 -11.51 -15.42
N GLY A 234 -23.15 -10.26 -14.94
CA GLY A 234 -24.20 -9.24 -15.10
C GLY A 234 -25.19 -9.08 -13.93
N ARG A 235 -24.94 -9.66 -12.75
CA ARG A 235 -25.74 -9.36 -11.55
C ARG A 235 -25.59 -7.88 -11.17
N VAL A 236 -26.69 -7.13 -11.21
CA VAL A 236 -26.72 -5.71 -10.84
C VAL A 236 -26.43 -5.58 -9.34
N ARG A 237 -25.27 -5.00 -9.00
CA ARG A 237 -24.93 -4.57 -7.64
C ARG A 237 -25.08 -3.06 -7.57
N GLN A 238 -25.95 -2.58 -6.69
CA GLN A 238 -26.08 -1.15 -6.41
C GLN A 238 -25.06 -0.77 -5.32
N ARG A 239 -24.23 0.23 -5.61
CA ARG A 239 -23.27 0.82 -4.67
C ARG A 239 -23.55 2.32 -4.61
N LEU A 240 -23.81 2.85 -3.41
CA LEU A 240 -23.87 4.30 -3.21
C LEU A 240 -22.43 4.83 -3.21
N VAL A 241 -22.11 5.69 -4.16
CA VAL A 241 -20.82 6.38 -4.28
C VAL A 241 -21.06 7.85 -3.96
N LYS A 242 -20.33 8.41 -2.99
CA LYS A 242 -20.30 9.86 -2.78
C LYS A 242 -19.41 10.48 -3.86
N THR A 243 -19.98 11.30 -4.73
CA THR A 243 -19.23 12.06 -5.75
C THR A 243 -18.88 13.42 -5.19
N ARG A 244 -17.62 13.84 -5.30
CA ARG A 244 -17.20 15.22 -5.02
C ARG A 244 -17.45 16.08 -6.25
N GLU A 245 -17.97 17.28 -6.06
CA GLU A 245 -18.17 18.24 -7.14
C GLU A 245 -16.79 18.69 -7.66
N ARG A 246 -16.55 18.51 -8.96
CA ARG A 246 -15.30 18.89 -9.63
C ARG A 246 -15.61 20.03 -10.58
N SER A 247 -14.85 21.12 -10.51
CA SER A 247 -15.01 22.23 -11.45
C SER A 247 -14.61 21.81 -12.86
N GLY A 248 -15.59 21.71 -13.76
CA GLY A 248 -15.34 21.49 -15.20
C GLY A 248 -14.56 22.63 -15.86
N ALA A 249 -14.58 23.83 -15.26
CA ALA A 249 -13.80 24.98 -15.72
C ALA A 249 -12.30 24.74 -15.55
N LEU A 250 -11.84 24.28 -14.37
CA LEU A 250 -10.43 24.00 -14.11
C LEU A 250 -9.88 22.90 -15.03
N ARG A 251 -10.68 21.87 -15.33
CA ARG A 251 -10.32 20.84 -16.31
C ARG A 251 -10.06 21.46 -17.68
N SER A 252 -11.00 22.27 -18.14
CA SER A 252 -10.94 22.90 -19.46
C SER A 252 -9.77 23.86 -19.56
N GLU A 253 -9.57 24.70 -18.54
CA GLU A 253 -8.45 25.64 -18.46
C GLU A 253 -7.09 24.93 -18.41
N LYS A 254 -6.96 23.82 -17.67
CA LYS A 254 -5.72 23.04 -17.65
C LYS A 254 -5.38 22.46 -19.02
N MET A 255 -6.38 21.97 -19.75
CA MET A 255 -6.19 21.44 -21.11
C MET A 255 -5.79 22.54 -22.09
N VAL A 256 -6.41 23.73 -22.01
CA VAL A 256 -6.02 24.90 -22.81
C VAL A 256 -4.58 25.30 -22.50
N GLN A 257 -4.23 25.45 -21.21
CA GLN A 257 -2.87 25.76 -20.78
C GLN A 257 -1.85 24.74 -21.29
N ALA A 258 -2.16 23.44 -21.23
CA ALA A 258 -1.27 22.41 -21.73
C ALA A 258 -1.07 22.51 -23.25
N ARG A 259 -2.14 22.74 -24.01
CA ARG A 259 -2.08 22.91 -25.46
C ARG A 259 -1.30 24.16 -25.86
N GLU A 260 -1.44 25.27 -25.14
CA GLU A 260 -0.66 26.50 -25.36
C GLU A 260 0.82 26.35 -25.01
N ARG A 261 1.14 25.71 -23.87
CA ARG A 261 2.53 25.61 -23.38
C ARG A 261 3.32 24.49 -24.05
N ARG A 262 2.69 23.36 -24.36
CA ARG A 262 3.34 22.13 -24.85
C ARG A 262 2.99 21.79 -26.30
N GLY A 263 1.98 22.45 -26.89
CA GLY A 263 1.46 22.11 -28.21
C GLY A 263 0.58 20.85 -28.25
N THR A 264 0.42 20.16 -27.12
CA THR A 264 -0.31 18.90 -26.99
C THR A 264 -0.96 18.77 -25.60
N ILE A 265 -1.96 17.91 -25.49
CA ILE A 265 -2.58 17.47 -24.22
C ILE A 265 -2.09 16.08 -23.77
N ALA A 266 -0.94 15.62 -24.29
CA ALA A 266 -0.33 14.34 -23.95
C ALA A 266 -0.04 14.19 -22.45
N CYS A 267 -0.02 12.95 -21.98
CA CYS A 267 0.32 12.57 -20.61
C CYS A 267 1.64 13.22 -20.17
N GLU A 268 1.64 13.90 -19.03
CA GLU A 268 2.81 14.53 -18.42
C GLU A 268 3.75 13.55 -17.72
N THR A 269 3.43 12.25 -17.73
CA THR A 269 4.26 11.18 -17.14
C THR A 269 4.90 10.28 -18.20
N CYS A 270 4.13 9.84 -19.20
CA CYS A 270 4.59 8.85 -20.18
C CYS A 270 4.52 9.31 -21.63
N ASP A 271 4.12 10.56 -21.85
CA ASP A 271 4.04 11.23 -23.15
C ASP A 271 3.03 10.60 -24.13
N PHE A 272 2.16 9.70 -23.64
CA PHE A 272 1.06 9.12 -24.41
C PHE A 272 0.00 10.18 -24.76
N ASP A 273 -0.37 10.24 -26.03
CA ASP A 273 -1.37 11.16 -26.57
C ASP A 273 -2.51 10.35 -27.22
N PHE A 274 -3.73 10.52 -26.70
CA PHE A 274 -4.91 9.82 -27.21
C PHE A 274 -5.32 10.28 -28.60
N GLU A 275 -5.18 11.57 -28.93
CA GLU A 275 -5.54 12.11 -30.23
C GLU A 275 -4.59 11.58 -31.32
N VAL A 276 -3.31 11.45 -30.99
CA VAL A 276 -2.30 10.86 -31.90
C VAL A 276 -2.56 9.36 -32.14
N VAL A 277 -2.93 8.62 -31.09
CA VAL A 277 -3.08 7.15 -31.17
C VAL A 277 -4.45 6.73 -31.70
N TYR A 278 -5.52 7.43 -31.30
CA TYR A 278 -6.91 7.07 -31.59
C TYR A 278 -7.63 8.05 -32.54
N GLY A 279 -6.94 9.09 -33.02
CA GLY A 279 -7.53 10.10 -33.89
C GLY A 279 -8.62 10.90 -33.19
N GLU A 280 -9.70 11.21 -33.92
CA GLU A 280 -10.83 11.99 -33.42
C GLU A 280 -11.46 11.40 -32.15
N LEU A 281 -11.46 10.07 -32.00
CA LEU A 281 -11.98 9.41 -30.80
C LEU A 281 -11.22 9.79 -29.53
N GLY A 282 -9.91 10.06 -29.66
CA GLY A 282 -9.05 10.46 -28.55
C GLY A 282 -8.97 11.97 -28.34
N ALA A 283 -9.59 12.77 -29.19
CA ALA A 283 -9.52 14.23 -29.13
C ALA A 283 -10.07 14.74 -27.79
N GLY A 284 -9.25 15.48 -27.04
CA GLY A 284 -9.63 16.01 -25.72
C GLY A 284 -9.74 14.95 -24.60
N PHE A 285 -9.39 13.69 -24.88
CA PHE A 285 -9.45 12.62 -23.89
C PHE A 285 -8.15 12.54 -23.10
N ILE A 286 -8.20 12.98 -21.85
CA ILE A 286 -7.10 12.90 -20.88
C ILE A 286 -7.68 13.06 -19.46
N HIS A 287 -7.04 12.46 -18.46
CA HIS A 287 -7.41 12.65 -17.06
C HIS A 287 -6.66 13.84 -16.48
N VAL A 288 -7.37 14.74 -15.80
CA VAL A 288 -6.77 15.84 -15.03
C VAL A 288 -6.72 15.39 -13.58
N HIS A 289 -5.52 15.17 -13.08
CA HIS A 289 -5.26 14.64 -11.75
C HIS A 289 -4.68 15.75 -10.85
N HIS A 290 -5.00 15.73 -9.56
CA HIS A 290 -4.41 16.67 -8.61
C HIS A 290 -3.10 16.09 -8.10
N VAL A 291 -1.99 16.82 -8.25
CA VAL A 291 -0.66 16.37 -7.80
C VAL A 291 -0.67 16.00 -6.30
N VAL A 292 -1.47 16.73 -5.52
CA VAL A 292 -1.87 16.36 -4.16
C VAL A 292 -3.34 15.93 -4.22
N PRO A 293 -3.68 14.66 -3.95
CA PRO A 293 -5.05 14.20 -4.06
C PRO A 293 -5.99 14.96 -3.12
N LEU A 294 -7.14 15.42 -3.63
CA LEU A 294 -8.12 16.23 -2.86
C LEU A 294 -8.70 15.50 -1.64
N HIS A 295 -8.57 14.18 -1.55
CA HIS A 295 -8.98 13.43 -0.37
C HIS A 295 -8.08 13.69 0.85
N PHE A 296 -6.87 14.24 0.65
CA PHE A 296 -5.93 14.59 1.71
C PHE A 296 -6.00 16.06 2.17
N SER A 297 -6.58 16.96 1.38
CA SER A 297 -6.47 18.41 1.61
C SER A 297 -7.79 19.13 1.93
N GLY A 298 -8.94 18.45 1.87
CA GLY A 298 -10.25 19.07 2.12
C GLY A 298 -10.73 19.94 0.94
N GLU A 299 -11.56 20.95 1.22
CA GLU A 299 -11.83 22.03 0.24
C GLU A 299 -10.56 22.89 0.12
N VAL A 300 -9.96 22.90 -1.06
CA VAL A 300 -8.76 23.69 -1.34
C VAL A 300 -9.01 24.54 -2.57
N GLU A 301 -8.63 25.82 -2.51
CA GLU A 301 -8.43 26.61 -3.71
C GLU A 301 -7.31 25.96 -4.52
N THR A 302 -7.70 25.33 -5.63
CA THR A 302 -6.77 24.61 -6.52
C THR A 302 -6.45 25.50 -7.71
N THR A 303 -5.17 25.73 -7.94
CA THR A 303 -4.68 26.41 -9.15
C THR A 303 -4.32 25.38 -10.23
N LEU A 304 -4.19 25.85 -11.48
CA LEU A 304 -3.80 24.98 -12.61
C LEU A 304 -2.40 24.31 -12.42
N GLU A 305 -1.56 24.85 -11.54
CA GLU A 305 -0.23 24.32 -11.22
C GLU A 305 -0.28 23.07 -10.35
N HIS A 306 -1.37 22.88 -9.61
CA HIS A 306 -1.61 21.69 -8.80
C HIS A 306 -2.29 20.56 -9.57
N LEU A 307 -2.50 20.75 -10.88
CA LEU A 307 -3.10 19.78 -11.77
C LEU A 307 -2.06 19.22 -12.73
N VAL A 308 -2.17 17.93 -13.05
CA VAL A 308 -1.32 17.22 -13.99
C VAL A 308 -2.17 16.39 -14.95
N LEU A 309 -1.80 16.39 -16.23
CA LEU A 309 -2.45 15.57 -17.26
C LEU A 309 -1.89 14.15 -17.26
N LEU A 310 -2.76 13.15 -17.07
CA LEU A 310 -2.38 11.73 -17.05
C LEU A 310 -3.23 10.93 -18.04
N CYS A 311 -2.62 9.93 -18.69
CA CYS A 311 -3.39 8.93 -19.43
C CYS A 311 -4.11 7.96 -18.49
N ALA A 312 -5.10 7.23 -19.01
CA ALA A 312 -5.87 6.26 -18.24
C ALA A 312 -4.98 5.28 -17.44
N ASN A 313 -3.92 4.75 -18.07
CA ASN A 313 -3.01 3.82 -17.43
C ASN A 313 -2.15 4.49 -16.36
N CYS A 314 -1.57 5.67 -16.64
CA CYS A 314 -0.74 6.38 -15.65
C CYS A 314 -1.58 6.84 -14.46
N HIS A 315 -2.81 7.30 -14.69
CA HIS A 315 -3.72 7.67 -13.61
C HIS A 315 -3.97 6.47 -12.67
N GLN A 316 -4.29 5.30 -13.24
CA GLN A 316 -4.44 4.07 -12.45
C GLN A 316 -3.16 3.68 -11.71
N MET A 317 -1.99 3.79 -12.35
CA MET A 317 -0.72 3.39 -11.73
C MET A 317 -0.24 4.34 -10.64
N ILE A 318 -0.61 5.63 -10.69
CA ILE A 318 -0.33 6.57 -9.59
C ILE A 318 -1.01 6.12 -8.30
N HIS A 319 -2.23 5.59 -8.39
CA HIS A 319 -2.99 5.11 -7.24
C HIS A 319 -2.72 3.64 -6.89
N ARG A 320 -1.88 2.93 -7.67
CA ARG A 320 -1.62 1.52 -7.43
C ARG A 320 -0.63 1.33 -6.28
N GLY A 321 -1.15 0.84 -5.16
CA GLY A 321 -0.38 0.49 -3.96
C GLY A 321 -0.90 1.21 -2.71
N PRO A 322 -0.21 1.05 -1.57
CA PRO A 322 -0.63 1.63 -0.29
C PRO A 322 -0.44 3.16 -0.20
N SER A 323 0.36 3.74 -1.10
CA SER A 323 0.55 5.19 -1.22
C SER A 323 0.49 5.61 -2.69
N TRP A 324 -0.01 6.82 -2.95
CA TRP A 324 0.02 7.39 -4.28
C TRP A 324 1.45 7.78 -4.65
N LYS A 325 1.75 7.74 -5.95
CA LYS A 325 3.05 8.13 -6.49
C LYS A 325 2.98 9.53 -7.06
N THR A 326 4.06 10.29 -6.95
CA THR A 326 4.14 11.55 -7.72
C THR A 326 4.28 11.24 -9.21
N PRO A 327 3.89 12.16 -10.11
CA PRO A 327 4.15 12.02 -11.55
C PRO A 327 5.62 11.75 -11.87
N GLU A 328 6.55 12.37 -11.13
CA GLU A 328 8.00 12.18 -11.28
C GLU A 328 8.45 10.78 -10.86
N GLU A 329 7.94 10.27 -9.74
CA GLU A 329 8.22 8.90 -9.28
C GLU A 329 7.74 7.87 -10.31
N LEU A 330 6.52 8.04 -10.81
CA LEU A 330 5.97 7.13 -11.82
C LEU A 330 6.75 7.23 -13.14
N ARG A 331 7.17 8.43 -13.55
CA ARG A 331 8.05 8.61 -14.72
C ARG A 331 9.37 7.88 -14.53
N GLY A 332 9.97 7.94 -13.34
CA GLY A 332 11.19 7.20 -13.00
C GLY A 332 11.03 5.69 -13.15
N ILE A 333 9.91 5.13 -12.69
CA ILE A 333 9.57 3.71 -12.85
C ILE A 333 9.48 3.34 -14.34
N ILE A 334 8.75 4.13 -15.13
CA ILE A 334 8.57 3.88 -16.57
C ILE A 334 9.91 3.92 -17.31
N LEU A 335 10.76 4.89 -17.02
CA LEU A 335 12.08 5.01 -17.66
C LEU A 335 13.01 3.86 -17.28
N ALA A 336 13.01 3.43 -16.01
CA ALA A 336 13.78 2.29 -15.56
C ALA A 336 13.36 0.99 -16.26
N SER A 337 12.07 0.82 -16.55
CA SER A 337 11.55 -0.35 -17.29
C SER A 337 11.74 -0.27 -18.81
N ARG A 338 11.95 0.92 -19.37
CA ARG A 338 12.17 1.14 -20.82
C ARG A 338 13.65 1.20 -21.22
N ALA A 339 14.57 1.27 -20.26
CA ALA A 339 16.00 1.24 -20.56
C ALA A 339 16.35 -0.09 -21.24
N PRO A 340 17.09 -0.08 -22.38
CA PRO A 340 17.52 -1.32 -23.02
C PRO A 340 18.40 -2.09 -22.03
N THR A 341 17.98 -3.30 -21.67
CA THR A 341 18.86 -4.29 -21.06
C THR A 341 20.05 -4.46 -21.99
N ASN A 342 21.25 -4.08 -21.54
CA ASN A 342 22.50 -4.18 -22.29
C ASN A 342 22.55 -5.45 -23.12
N ALA A 343 22.72 -5.27 -24.43
CA ALA A 343 22.96 -6.33 -25.38
C ALA A 343 24.09 -7.24 -24.87
N ASN A 344 23.82 -8.55 -24.88
CA ASN A 344 24.86 -9.58 -24.83
C ASN A 344 25.92 -9.27 -25.90
N PRO A 345 27.22 -9.21 -25.57
CA PRO A 345 28.25 -9.31 -26.59
C PRO A 345 28.35 -10.79 -26.99
N THR A 346 27.66 -11.16 -28.06
CA THR A 346 27.92 -12.38 -28.84
C THR A 346 28.39 -11.97 -30.22
N GLU A 347 29.71 -11.92 -30.40
CA GLU A 347 30.54 -12.76 -31.31
C GLU A 347 31.95 -12.20 -31.42
#